data_AF-A0A6S6UHL7-F1
#
_entry.id   AF-A0A6S6UHL7-F1
#
_cell.length_a   1.000
_cell.length_b   1.000
_cell.length_c   1.000
_cell.angle_alpha   90.00
_cell.angle_beta   90.00
_cell.angle_gamma   90.00
#
_symmetry.space_group_name_H-M   'P 1'
#
loop_
_entity.id
_entity.type
_entity.pdbx_description
1 polymer ?
#
loop_
_entity_poly.entity_id
_entity_poly.type
_entity_poly.pdbx_seq_one_letter_code
_entity_poly.pdbx_strand_id
1 'polypeptide(L)'
;MRRNRELLLVHTAMNRVILDNPVNVMVTPQFYTLKKEPLPVKYAYQAKKIAPSLFEGLLEEGEHEYSVFQENDMWVFVAYNMEKILDFLASKGVESDNVGKLYFAQQALDSFTRPMSLNESEALVVMDEVLVVVPTMVLGEDEFPTSYFDNQFTPKQGVTVKSNKNPTESMVGDQQSWLLAGVFVLFAGMFFVEASRYQGGDASANEELETLYEAYPELASSYTRDDISQKYRTIDVNERKKREAIKSIGSMIFKGSTLTSLTVNEKGFTALFEYSNNDTSSRLKVLAKKKNFKVSEAKNSTLRMEGTL
;
A
#
# COMPACT_ATOMS: atom_id res chain seq x y z
N MET A 1 24.54 19.37 -9.56
CA MET A 1 25.88 18.77 -9.68
C MET A 1 25.74 17.30 -10.08
N ARG A 2 26.05 16.93 -11.33
CA ARG A 2 26.19 15.51 -11.69
C ARG A 2 27.47 14.99 -11.04
N ARG A 3 27.38 14.13 -10.04
CA ARG A 3 28.55 13.33 -9.63
C ARG A 3 28.95 12.50 -10.85
N ASN A 4 30.13 12.77 -11.41
CA ASN A 4 30.66 11.97 -12.50
C ASN A 4 31.10 10.64 -11.89
N ARG A 5 30.23 9.63 -11.99
CA ARG A 5 30.56 8.28 -11.51
C ARG A 5 31.61 7.70 -12.46
N GLU A 6 32.59 7.01 -11.88
CA GLU A 6 33.60 6.29 -12.64
C GLU A 6 32.95 5.27 -13.58
N LEU A 7 33.53 5.09 -14.76
CA LEU A 7 33.09 4.14 -15.76
C LEU A 7 33.97 2.88 -15.69
N LEU A 8 33.33 1.74 -15.47
CA LEU A 8 33.97 0.43 -15.43
C LEU A 8 33.69 -0.32 -16.75
N LEU A 9 34.74 -0.75 -17.45
CA LEU A 9 34.62 -1.64 -18.60
C LEU A 9 34.43 -3.09 -18.11
N VAL A 10 33.39 -3.74 -18.63
CA VAL A 10 32.95 -5.07 -18.19
C VAL A 10 33.11 -6.05 -19.35
N HIS A 11 33.98 -7.04 -19.15
CA HIS A 11 34.24 -8.15 -20.07
C HIS A 11 34.28 -9.46 -19.27
N THR A 12 34.03 -10.60 -19.92
CA THR A 12 33.82 -11.90 -19.23
C THR A 12 35.04 -12.34 -18.40
N ALA A 13 36.24 -12.02 -18.87
CA ALA A 13 37.52 -12.33 -18.22
C ALA A 13 37.97 -11.31 -17.16
N MET A 14 37.16 -10.31 -16.79
CA MET A 14 37.58 -9.31 -15.81
C MET A 14 37.81 -9.93 -14.42
N ASN A 15 38.76 -9.35 -13.68
CA ASN A 15 38.98 -9.71 -12.28
C ASN A 15 37.87 -9.19 -11.38
N ARG A 16 37.76 -9.76 -10.17
CA ARG A 16 36.88 -9.24 -9.13
C ARG A 16 37.33 -7.82 -8.76
N VAL A 17 36.38 -6.91 -8.61
CA VAL A 17 36.62 -5.51 -8.25
C VAL A 17 36.08 -5.24 -6.86
N ILE A 18 36.74 -4.35 -6.11
CA ILE A 18 36.25 -3.80 -4.84
C ILE A 18 35.87 -2.35 -5.12
N LEU A 19 34.60 -2.01 -4.89
CA LEU A 19 34.07 -0.68 -5.17
C LEU A 19 33.89 0.09 -3.86
N ASP A 20 34.46 1.30 -3.80
CA ASP A 20 34.21 2.24 -2.71
C ASP A 20 32.98 3.13 -2.96
N ASN A 21 32.56 3.25 -4.23
CA ASN A 21 31.46 4.11 -4.66
C ASN A 21 30.67 3.48 -5.82
N PRO A 22 29.41 3.88 -6.04
CA PRO A 22 28.65 3.45 -7.20
C PRO A 22 29.30 3.90 -8.53
N VAL A 23 29.38 2.97 -9.48
CA VAL A 23 30.02 3.15 -10.79
C VAL A 23 29.00 3.06 -11.91
N ASN A 24 29.34 3.64 -13.06
CA ASN A 24 28.71 3.30 -14.32
C ASN A 24 29.41 2.07 -14.91
N VAL A 25 28.68 1.26 -15.67
CA VAL A 25 29.24 0.08 -16.32
C VAL A 25 29.09 0.18 -17.82
N MET A 26 30.13 -0.18 -18.55
CA MET A 26 30.11 -0.36 -20.00
C MET A 26 30.37 -1.82 -20.31
N VAL A 27 29.41 -2.51 -20.92
CA VAL A 27 29.56 -3.93 -21.28
C VAL A 27 30.12 -4.08 -22.68
N THR A 28 31.02 -5.05 -22.87
CA THR A 28 31.56 -5.46 -24.17
C THR A 28 30.55 -6.28 -24.99
N PRO A 29 30.78 -6.48 -26.30
CA PRO A 29 29.92 -7.30 -27.17
C PRO A 29 29.67 -8.74 -26.69
N GLN A 30 30.41 -9.22 -25.69
CA GLN A 30 30.19 -10.53 -25.07
C GLN A 30 28.85 -10.62 -24.29
N PHE A 31 28.22 -9.48 -23.99
CA PHE A 31 26.99 -9.41 -23.18
C PHE A 31 25.73 -9.04 -23.97
N TYR A 32 25.84 -8.83 -25.29
CA TYR A 32 24.71 -8.40 -26.10
C TYR A 32 24.85 -8.82 -27.56
N THR A 33 23.71 -8.98 -28.22
CA THR A 33 23.65 -9.20 -29.67
C THR A 33 23.27 -7.89 -30.34
N LEU A 34 23.98 -7.55 -31.43
CA LEU A 34 23.80 -6.30 -32.15
C LEU A 34 23.29 -6.54 -33.56
N LYS A 35 22.44 -5.62 -34.06
CA LYS A 35 22.02 -5.56 -35.45
C LYS A 35 21.89 -4.10 -35.91
N LYS A 36 22.44 -3.75 -37.06
CA LYS A 36 22.28 -2.42 -37.67
C LYS A 36 21.31 -2.52 -38.85
N GLU A 37 20.30 -1.67 -38.90
CA GLU A 37 19.31 -1.68 -39.99
C GLU A 37 18.96 -0.24 -40.43
N PRO A 38 18.87 0.02 -41.74
CA PRO A 38 18.30 1.27 -42.25
C PRO A 38 16.78 1.20 -42.11
N LEU A 39 16.17 2.13 -41.39
CA LEU A 39 14.71 2.14 -41.20
C LEU A 39 14.12 3.53 -41.43
N PRO A 40 13.00 3.63 -42.16
CA PRO A 40 12.32 4.90 -42.43
C PRO A 40 11.47 5.34 -41.22
N VAL A 41 12.03 5.33 -40.01
CA VAL A 41 11.36 5.74 -38.77
C VAL A 41 12.10 6.91 -38.14
N LYS A 42 11.35 7.85 -37.56
CA LYS A 42 11.91 9.10 -37.04
C LYS A 42 12.35 8.99 -35.57
N TYR A 43 11.76 8.07 -34.81
CA TYR A 43 11.93 8.02 -33.36
C TYR A 43 12.37 6.64 -32.87
N ALA A 44 13.28 6.63 -31.89
CA ALA A 44 13.83 5.40 -31.30
C ALA A 44 12.77 4.45 -30.72
N TYR A 45 11.67 4.98 -30.18
CA TYR A 45 10.59 4.13 -29.66
C TYR A 45 9.86 3.36 -30.77
N GLN A 46 9.82 3.89 -31.99
CA GLN A 46 9.21 3.21 -33.14
C GLN A 46 10.12 2.08 -33.60
N ALA A 47 11.42 2.36 -33.73
CA ALA A 47 12.43 1.36 -34.02
C ALA A 47 12.42 0.24 -32.95
N LYS A 48 12.43 0.59 -31.67
CA LYS A 48 12.40 -0.41 -30.56
C LYS A 48 11.22 -1.38 -30.62
N LYS A 49 10.07 -1.01 -31.19
CA LYS A 49 8.91 -1.92 -31.33
C LYS A 49 9.16 -3.10 -32.26
N ILE A 50 10.05 -2.95 -33.24
CA ILE A 50 10.36 -4.03 -34.19
C ILE A 50 11.55 -4.89 -33.73
N ALA A 51 12.25 -4.48 -32.66
CA ALA A 51 13.43 -5.18 -32.16
C ALA A 51 13.17 -6.68 -31.88
N PRO A 52 12.05 -7.10 -31.23
CA PRO A 52 11.79 -8.51 -31.00
C PRO A 52 11.77 -9.36 -32.28
N SER A 53 11.13 -8.86 -33.33
CA SER A 53 11.07 -9.55 -34.64
C SER A 53 12.41 -9.54 -35.37
N LEU A 54 13.24 -8.52 -35.18
CA LEU A 54 14.57 -8.45 -35.80
C LEU A 54 15.55 -9.49 -35.26
N PHE A 55 15.32 -9.95 -34.03
CA PHE A 55 16.15 -10.90 -33.31
C PHE A 55 15.51 -12.30 -33.18
N GLU A 56 14.37 -12.54 -33.82
CA GLU A 56 13.70 -13.83 -33.81
C GLU A 56 14.61 -14.93 -34.36
N GLY A 57 14.83 -15.99 -33.57
CA GLY A 57 15.73 -17.10 -33.91
C GLY A 57 17.23 -16.79 -33.83
N LEU A 58 17.63 -15.59 -33.41
CA LEU A 58 19.03 -15.17 -33.28
C LEU A 58 19.52 -15.12 -31.82
N LEU A 59 18.60 -15.14 -30.85
CA LEU A 59 18.91 -15.06 -29.43
C LEU A 59 18.77 -16.43 -28.77
N GLU A 60 19.54 -16.64 -27.70
CA GLU A 60 19.37 -17.78 -26.81
C GLU A 60 18.00 -17.74 -26.13
N GLU A 61 17.57 -18.86 -25.55
CA GLU A 61 16.37 -18.88 -24.70
C GLU A 61 16.55 -17.95 -23.48
N GLY A 62 15.51 -17.18 -23.16
CA GLY A 62 15.46 -16.29 -22.01
C GLY A 62 14.79 -14.95 -22.30
N GLU A 63 14.55 -14.18 -21.24
CA GLU A 63 14.02 -12.83 -21.36
C GLU A 63 15.10 -11.87 -21.85
N HIS A 64 14.83 -11.20 -22.96
CA HIS A 64 15.72 -10.22 -23.56
C HIS A 64 15.06 -8.84 -23.56
N GLU A 65 15.85 -7.84 -23.18
CA GLU A 65 15.51 -6.44 -23.33
C GLU A 65 16.22 -5.85 -24.55
N TYR A 66 15.68 -4.72 -25.03
CA TYR A 66 16.16 -4.08 -26.25
C TYR A 66 16.52 -2.61 -25.99
N SER A 67 17.72 -2.21 -26.40
CA SER A 67 18.15 -0.82 -26.50
C SER A 67 18.29 -0.45 -27.97
N VAL A 68 17.88 0.77 -28.31
CA VAL A 68 17.93 1.27 -29.68
C VAL A 68 18.42 2.71 -29.69
N PHE A 69 19.42 2.97 -30.53
CA PHE A 69 19.97 4.30 -30.77
C PHE A 69 20.31 4.46 -32.25
N GLN A 70 20.48 5.71 -32.67
CA GLN A 70 20.83 6.03 -34.05
C GLN A 70 22.35 6.26 -34.14
N GLU A 71 22.96 5.69 -35.16
CA GLU A 71 24.37 5.86 -35.51
C GLU A 71 24.42 6.15 -37.01
N ASN A 72 24.82 7.37 -37.39
CA ASN A 72 24.70 7.87 -38.76
C ASN A 72 23.25 7.73 -39.30
N ASP A 73 23.09 7.14 -40.48
CA ASP A 73 21.79 6.88 -41.13
C ASP A 73 21.19 5.51 -40.77
N MET A 74 21.77 4.81 -39.79
CA MET A 74 21.39 3.46 -39.39
C MET A 74 20.83 3.43 -37.98
N TRP A 75 19.88 2.53 -37.75
CA TRP A 75 19.41 2.21 -36.40
C TRP A 75 20.21 1.03 -35.86
N VAL A 76 20.78 1.22 -34.67
CA VAL A 76 21.51 0.18 -33.95
C VAL A 76 20.58 -0.43 -32.91
N PHE A 77 20.35 -1.73 -33.06
CA PHE A 77 19.58 -2.56 -32.18
C PHE A 77 20.50 -3.39 -31.31
N VAL A 78 20.26 -3.35 -30.00
CA VAL A 78 21.02 -4.13 -29.02
C VAL A 78 20.04 -4.96 -28.21
N ALA A 79 20.14 -6.28 -28.32
CA ALA A 79 19.43 -7.24 -27.49
C ALA A 79 20.36 -7.72 -26.37
N TYR A 80 19.88 -7.67 -25.13
CA TYR A 80 20.68 -8.05 -23.96
C TYR A 80 19.79 -8.70 -22.89
N ASN A 81 20.39 -9.51 -22.04
CA ASN A 81 19.72 -10.08 -20.88
C ASN A 81 20.23 -9.38 -19.61
N MET A 82 19.39 -8.52 -19.01
CA MET A 82 19.76 -7.72 -17.85
C MET A 82 20.11 -8.59 -16.64
N GLU A 83 19.36 -9.67 -16.41
CA GLU A 83 19.60 -10.59 -15.30
C GLU A 83 20.98 -11.26 -15.40
N LYS A 84 21.32 -11.83 -16.57
CA LYS A 84 22.63 -12.41 -16.85
C LYS A 84 23.77 -11.40 -16.61
N ILE A 85 23.58 -10.14 -17.02
CA ILE A 85 24.58 -9.09 -16.81
C ILE A 85 24.74 -8.78 -15.31
N LEU A 86 23.64 -8.61 -14.58
CA LEU A 86 23.69 -8.29 -13.15
C LEU A 86 24.26 -9.44 -12.32
N ASP A 87 23.92 -10.68 -12.65
CA ASP A 87 24.49 -11.86 -12.00
C ASP A 87 25.99 -11.99 -12.28
N PHE A 88 26.42 -11.70 -13.51
CA PHE A 88 27.84 -11.62 -13.83
C PHE A 88 28.54 -10.53 -13.00
N LEU A 89 27.98 -9.32 -12.95
CA LEU A 89 28.53 -8.20 -12.17
C LEU A 89 28.64 -8.54 -10.68
N ALA A 90 27.59 -9.14 -10.10
CA ALA A 90 27.58 -9.59 -8.72
C ALA A 90 28.70 -10.64 -8.46
N SER A 91 28.91 -11.57 -9.40
CA SER A 91 30.02 -12.54 -9.32
C SER A 91 31.41 -11.88 -9.30
N LYS A 92 31.51 -10.66 -9.86
CA LYS A 92 32.73 -9.84 -9.87
C LYS A 92 32.77 -8.81 -8.73
N GLY A 93 31.86 -8.88 -7.77
CA GLY A 93 31.81 -7.98 -6.61
C GLY A 93 31.11 -6.65 -6.86
N VAL A 94 30.41 -6.52 -7.98
CA VAL A 94 29.64 -5.31 -8.36
C VAL A 94 28.16 -5.59 -8.14
N GLU A 95 27.67 -5.26 -6.94
CA GLU A 95 26.25 -5.37 -6.61
C GLU A 95 25.41 -4.39 -7.44
N SER A 96 24.15 -4.75 -7.74
CA SER A 96 23.24 -3.96 -8.58
C SER A 96 23.01 -2.55 -8.05
N ASP A 97 22.99 -2.36 -6.73
CA ASP A 97 22.79 -1.05 -6.10
C ASP A 97 23.99 -0.10 -6.31
N ASN A 98 25.15 -0.67 -6.64
CA ASN A 98 26.35 0.07 -6.99
C ASN A 98 26.43 0.38 -8.48
N VAL A 99 25.48 -0.08 -9.30
CA VAL A 99 25.44 0.20 -10.73
C VAL A 99 24.55 1.40 -11.01
N GLY A 100 25.13 2.47 -11.54
CA GLY A 100 24.38 3.68 -11.90
C GLY A 100 23.67 3.59 -13.23
N LYS A 101 24.43 3.41 -14.29
CA LYS A 101 23.94 3.24 -15.65
C LYS A 101 24.75 2.16 -16.33
N LEU A 102 24.04 1.40 -17.16
CA LEU A 102 24.62 0.43 -18.07
C LEU A 102 24.72 1.04 -19.48
N TYR A 103 25.90 0.93 -20.07
CA TYR A 103 26.20 1.36 -21.42
C TYR A 103 26.68 0.17 -22.25
N PHE A 104 26.43 0.19 -23.54
CA PHE A 104 26.99 -0.78 -24.48
C PHE A 104 28.21 -0.17 -25.14
N ALA A 105 29.31 -0.92 -25.24
CA ALA A 105 30.54 -0.41 -25.84
C ALA A 105 30.32 0.17 -27.26
N GLN A 106 29.42 -0.43 -28.05
CA GLN A 106 29.01 0.11 -29.36
C GLN A 106 28.60 1.59 -29.33
N GLN A 107 27.98 2.06 -28.25
CA GLN A 107 27.54 3.46 -28.15
C GLN A 107 28.69 4.46 -28.12
N ALA A 108 29.91 4.00 -27.87
CA ALA A 108 31.13 4.80 -27.85
C ALA A 108 32.09 4.39 -28.98
N LEU A 109 31.58 3.87 -30.11
CA LEU A 109 32.37 3.39 -31.25
C LEU A 109 33.50 4.34 -31.64
N ASP A 110 33.20 5.62 -31.79
CA ASP A 110 34.16 6.66 -32.21
C ASP A 110 35.32 6.87 -31.23
N SER A 111 35.16 6.46 -29.96
CA SER A 111 36.20 6.52 -28.95
C SER A 111 37.21 5.37 -29.06
N PHE A 112 36.88 4.29 -29.77
CA PHE A 112 37.76 3.13 -29.96
C PHE A 112 38.60 3.27 -31.24
N THR A 113 39.55 4.20 -31.24
CA THR A 113 40.41 4.47 -32.42
C THR A 113 41.54 3.46 -32.60
N ARG A 114 41.79 2.59 -31.61
CA ARG A 114 42.81 1.54 -31.62
C ARG A 114 42.26 0.29 -30.90
N PRO A 115 42.79 -0.91 -31.20
CA PRO A 115 42.49 -2.09 -30.40
C PRO A 115 42.67 -1.82 -28.91
N MET A 116 41.71 -2.27 -28.09
CA MET A 116 41.75 -2.14 -26.65
C MET A 116 41.96 -3.50 -26.00
N SER A 117 43.00 -3.64 -25.19
CA SER A 117 43.24 -4.90 -24.46
C SER A 117 42.14 -5.12 -23.43
N LEU A 118 41.50 -6.28 -23.47
CA LEU A 118 40.59 -6.73 -22.40
C LEU A 118 41.35 -7.60 -21.39
N ASN A 119 42.23 -8.46 -21.89
CA ASN A 119 43.12 -9.30 -21.10
C ASN A 119 44.37 -9.65 -21.95
N GLU A 120 45.12 -10.67 -21.54
CA GLU A 120 46.33 -11.11 -22.25
C GLU A 120 46.04 -11.74 -23.62
N SER A 121 44.87 -12.37 -23.79
CA SER A 121 44.50 -13.14 -24.98
C SER A 121 43.42 -12.50 -25.84
N GLU A 122 42.70 -11.50 -25.34
CA GLU A 122 41.57 -10.87 -26.02
C GLU A 122 41.69 -9.35 -26.07
N ALA A 123 41.28 -8.79 -27.21
CA ALA A 123 41.17 -7.36 -27.44
C ALA A 123 39.82 -7.00 -28.06
N LEU A 124 39.38 -5.78 -27.81
CA LEU A 124 38.22 -5.17 -28.42
C LEU A 124 38.66 -4.31 -29.61
N VAL A 125 38.08 -4.57 -30.79
CA VAL A 125 38.46 -3.95 -32.06
C VAL A 125 37.22 -3.48 -32.79
N VAL A 126 37.35 -2.39 -33.55
CA VAL A 126 36.31 -1.94 -34.49
C VAL A 126 36.55 -2.62 -35.84
N MET A 127 35.60 -3.45 -36.28
CA MET A 127 35.59 -4.09 -37.60
C MET A 127 34.27 -3.80 -38.28
N ASP A 128 34.30 -3.27 -39.51
CA ASP A 128 33.11 -2.90 -40.28
C ASP A 128 32.09 -2.08 -39.46
N GLU A 129 32.59 -1.06 -38.74
CA GLU A 129 31.83 -0.18 -37.84
C GLU A 129 31.14 -0.90 -36.65
N VAL A 130 31.52 -2.14 -36.34
CA VAL A 130 31.00 -2.89 -35.21
C VAL A 130 32.15 -3.21 -34.24
N LEU A 131 31.91 -3.02 -32.95
CA LEU A 131 32.84 -3.48 -31.94
C LEU A 131 32.75 -4.99 -31.80
N VAL A 132 33.89 -5.66 -31.91
CA VAL A 132 34.03 -7.11 -31.79
C VAL A 132 35.17 -7.45 -30.85
N VAL A 133 35.04 -8.57 -30.14
CA VAL A 133 36.12 -9.13 -29.34
C VAL A 133 36.86 -10.15 -30.19
N VAL A 134 38.17 -9.98 -30.33
CA VAL A 134 39.04 -10.87 -31.12
C VAL A 134 40.21 -11.34 -30.27
N PRO A 135 40.77 -12.53 -30.55
CA PRO A 135 42.02 -12.95 -29.93
C PRO A 135 43.17 -12.01 -30.32
N THR A 136 44.04 -11.67 -29.37
CA THR A 136 45.20 -10.79 -29.60
C THR A 136 46.17 -11.32 -30.66
N MET A 137 46.23 -12.65 -30.85
CA MET A 137 47.01 -13.31 -31.89
C MET A 137 46.58 -13.00 -33.33
N VAL A 138 45.39 -12.42 -33.54
CA VAL A 138 44.86 -12.06 -34.86
C VAL A 138 45.23 -10.61 -35.23
N LEU A 139 45.68 -9.82 -34.25
CA LEU A 139 46.11 -8.44 -34.47
C LEU A 139 47.43 -8.40 -35.24
N GLY A 140 47.58 -7.43 -36.14
CA GLY A 140 48.82 -7.21 -36.88
C GLY A 140 49.95 -6.73 -35.96
N GLU A 141 51.20 -6.91 -36.38
CA GLU A 141 52.39 -6.48 -35.60
C GLU A 141 52.42 -4.97 -35.28
N ASP A 142 51.70 -4.15 -36.06
CA ASP A 142 51.57 -2.70 -35.88
C ASP A 142 50.37 -2.29 -34.99
N GLU A 143 49.53 -3.24 -34.60
CA GLU A 143 48.29 -3.00 -33.85
C GLU A 143 48.49 -3.30 -32.35
N PHE A 144 49.17 -2.40 -31.66
CA PHE A 144 49.38 -2.54 -30.21
C PHE A 144 48.10 -2.20 -29.43
N PRO A 145 47.53 -3.16 -28.66
CA PRO A 145 46.35 -2.89 -27.88
C PRO A 145 46.65 -1.90 -26.75
N THR A 146 45.79 -0.91 -26.57
CA THR A 146 45.86 0.02 -25.44
C THR A 146 45.06 -0.53 -24.25
N SER A 147 45.54 -0.30 -23.03
CA SER A 147 44.79 -0.55 -21.80
C SER A 147 44.07 0.71 -21.27
N TYR A 148 44.18 1.82 -21.99
CA TYR A 148 43.58 3.09 -21.56
C TYR A 148 42.06 3.06 -21.71
N PHE A 149 41.35 3.14 -20.59
CA PHE A 149 39.89 3.29 -20.54
C PHE A 149 39.53 4.27 -19.41
N ASP A 150 38.72 5.27 -19.72
CA ASP A 150 38.33 6.30 -18.77
C ASP A 150 36.91 6.83 -19.04
N ASN A 151 36.51 7.88 -18.31
CA ASN A 151 35.18 8.47 -18.44
C ASN A 151 34.92 9.15 -19.80
N GLN A 152 35.92 9.34 -20.67
CA GLN A 152 35.71 9.91 -22.01
C GLN A 152 34.93 8.96 -22.92
N PHE A 153 34.92 7.67 -22.59
CA PHE A 153 34.11 6.66 -23.26
C PHE A 153 32.63 6.72 -22.86
N THR A 154 32.22 7.56 -21.90
CA THR A 154 30.83 7.56 -21.39
C THR A 154 29.84 8.10 -22.43
N PRO A 155 28.89 7.28 -22.93
CA PRO A 155 27.87 7.73 -23.86
C PRO A 155 26.85 8.68 -23.20
N LYS A 156 26.12 9.43 -24.03
CA LYS A 156 25.07 10.36 -23.55
C LYS A 156 23.86 9.64 -22.95
N GLN A 157 23.52 8.47 -23.49
CA GLN A 157 22.35 7.68 -23.10
C GLN A 157 22.80 6.29 -22.66
N GLY A 158 22.23 5.80 -21.56
CA GLY A 158 22.49 4.48 -21.02
C GLY A 158 21.21 3.92 -20.41
N VAL A 159 21.19 2.60 -20.22
CA VAL A 159 20.10 1.87 -19.59
C VAL A 159 20.16 2.09 -18.09
N THR A 160 19.04 2.48 -17.50
CA THR A 160 18.90 2.53 -16.04
C THR A 160 18.74 1.10 -15.52
N VAL A 161 19.62 0.68 -14.63
CA VAL A 161 19.48 -0.59 -13.93
C VAL A 161 18.37 -0.43 -12.89
N LYS A 162 17.29 -1.19 -13.04
CA LYS A 162 16.27 -1.32 -11.99
C LYS A 162 16.73 -2.44 -11.07
N SER A 163 16.95 -2.13 -9.80
CA SER A 163 17.37 -3.14 -8.83
C SER A 163 16.19 -4.07 -8.55
N ASN A 164 16.25 -5.30 -9.06
CA ASN A 164 15.26 -6.34 -8.72
C ASN A 164 15.52 -6.96 -7.34
N LYS A 165 16.61 -6.57 -6.64
CA LYS A 165 16.99 -7.08 -5.32
C LYS A 165 16.82 -6.01 -4.23
N ASN A 166 15.58 -5.62 -3.96
CA ASN A 166 14.99 -5.33 -2.63
C ASN A 166 13.85 -4.29 -2.71
N PRO A 167 12.72 -4.52 -2.01
CA PRO A 167 11.46 -3.78 -2.15
C PRO A 167 11.43 -2.50 -1.30
N THR A 168 12.37 -1.59 -1.52
CA THR A 168 12.26 -0.21 -1.01
C THR A 168 12.13 0.81 -2.13
N GLU A 169 11.80 0.36 -3.34
CA GLU A 169 11.12 1.17 -4.35
C GLU A 169 9.62 1.09 -4.07
N SER A 170 9.00 2.26 -3.85
CA SER A 170 7.56 2.51 -3.69
C SER A 170 6.67 1.27 -3.75
N MET A 171 6.09 0.87 -2.61
CA MET A 171 5.10 -0.23 -2.51
C MET A 171 3.87 -0.07 -3.44
N VAL A 172 3.80 1.06 -4.15
CA VAL A 172 2.68 1.52 -4.93
C VAL A 172 3.23 1.91 -6.31
N GLY A 173 2.90 1.13 -7.34
CA GLY A 173 3.28 1.43 -8.72
C GLY A 173 2.67 2.75 -9.20
N ASP A 174 3.19 3.35 -10.28
CA ASP A 174 2.76 4.67 -10.78
C ASP A 174 1.24 4.78 -10.99
N GLN A 175 0.61 3.71 -11.47
CA GLN A 175 -0.85 3.65 -11.63
C GLN A 175 -1.60 3.61 -10.29
N GLN A 176 -1.07 2.88 -9.32
CA GLN A 176 -1.64 2.80 -7.97
C GLN A 176 -1.45 4.13 -7.21
N SER A 177 -0.37 4.86 -7.52
CA SER A 177 -0.09 6.17 -6.92
C SER A 177 -1.10 7.22 -7.37
N TRP A 178 -1.49 7.21 -8.66
CA TRP A 178 -2.58 8.05 -9.16
C TRP A 178 -3.93 7.71 -8.52
N LEU A 179 -4.21 6.43 -8.30
CA LEU A 179 -5.42 5.99 -7.60
C LEU A 179 -5.42 6.45 -6.14
N LEU A 180 -4.30 6.32 -5.44
CA LEU A 180 -4.13 6.75 -4.05
C LEU A 180 -4.27 8.27 -3.91
N ALA A 181 -3.67 9.04 -4.83
CA ALA A 181 -3.81 10.49 -4.88
C ALA A 181 -5.28 10.91 -5.06
N GLY A 182 -6.02 10.23 -5.95
CA GLY A 182 -7.46 10.43 -6.12
C GLY A 182 -8.24 10.20 -4.82
N VAL A 183 -7.94 9.12 -4.11
CA VAL A 183 -8.56 8.80 -2.80
C VAL A 183 -8.26 9.89 -1.75
N PHE A 184 -7.02 10.37 -1.68
CA PHE A 184 -6.66 11.43 -0.73
C PHE A 184 -7.31 12.78 -1.03
N VAL A 185 -7.46 13.14 -2.31
CA VAL A 185 -8.21 14.33 -2.70
C VAL A 185 -9.68 14.23 -2.30
N LEU A 186 -10.27 13.05 -2.45
CA LEU A 186 -11.64 12.77 -2.01
C LEU A 186 -11.79 12.94 -0.49
N PHE A 187 -10.86 12.38 0.29
CA PHE A 187 -10.85 12.56 1.75
C PHE A 187 -10.66 14.02 2.13
N ALA A 188 -9.75 14.75 1.50
CA ALA A 188 -9.55 16.17 1.75
C ALA A 188 -10.83 16.98 1.50
N GLY A 189 -11.56 16.67 0.42
CA GLY A 189 -12.86 17.27 0.12
C GLY A 189 -13.91 16.98 1.20
N MET A 190 -13.99 15.74 1.69
CA MET A 190 -14.89 15.38 2.79
C MET A 190 -14.57 16.18 4.06
N PHE A 191 -13.30 16.25 4.45
CA PHE A 191 -12.89 17.02 5.63
C PHE A 191 -13.18 18.52 5.49
N PHE A 192 -13.06 19.10 4.29
CA PHE A 192 -13.39 20.50 4.06
C PHE A 192 -14.90 20.77 4.19
N VAL A 193 -15.74 19.87 3.66
CA VAL A 193 -17.20 19.94 3.83
C VAL A 193 -17.59 19.80 5.30
N GLU A 194 -16.99 18.85 6.00
CA GLU A 194 -17.23 18.63 7.43
C GLU A 194 -16.85 19.89 8.24
N ALA A 195 -15.65 20.43 8.01
CA ALA A 195 -15.16 21.64 8.67
C ALA A 195 -16.08 22.85 8.42
N SER A 196 -16.56 23.03 7.19
CA SER A 196 -17.51 24.10 6.86
C SER A 196 -18.87 23.92 7.55
N ARG A 197 -19.32 22.68 7.79
CA ARG A 197 -20.57 22.42 8.53
C ARG A 197 -20.41 22.69 10.03
N TYR A 198 -19.28 22.31 10.62
CA TYR A 198 -18.98 22.63 12.03
C TYR A 198 -18.95 24.13 12.29
N GLN A 199 -18.32 24.89 11.40
CA GLN A 199 -18.19 26.33 11.57
C GLN A 199 -19.53 27.09 11.51
N GLY A 200 -20.54 26.54 10.82
CA GLY A 200 -21.88 27.12 10.74
C GLY A 200 -22.85 26.66 11.85
N GLY A 201 -22.68 25.45 12.37
CA GLY A 201 -23.56 24.89 13.42
C GLY A 201 -23.16 25.26 14.84
N ASP A 202 -21.86 25.36 15.12
CA ASP A 202 -21.36 25.61 16.48
C ASP A 202 -21.53 27.07 16.90
N ALA A 203 -21.52 28.02 15.96
CA ALA A 203 -21.67 29.44 16.28
C ALA A 203 -23.05 29.75 16.88
N SER A 204 -24.13 29.28 16.24
CA SER A 204 -25.49 29.48 16.74
C SER A 204 -25.78 28.67 18.01
N ALA A 205 -25.23 27.45 18.11
CA ALA A 205 -25.41 26.61 19.29
C ALA A 205 -24.66 27.16 20.51
N ASN A 206 -23.48 27.76 20.31
CA ASN A 206 -22.71 28.41 21.37
C ASN A 206 -23.39 29.69 21.84
N GLU A 207 -23.97 30.49 20.94
CA GLU A 207 -24.73 31.69 21.32
C GLU A 207 -25.97 31.32 22.16
N GLU A 208 -26.71 30.28 21.75
CA GLU A 208 -27.83 29.76 22.55
C GLU A 208 -27.37 29.21 23.92
N LEU A 209 -26.22 28.54 23.97
CA LEU A 209 -25.61 28.07 25.22
C LEU A 209 -25.18 29.21 26.14
N GLU A 210 -24.59 30.26 25.60
CA GLU A 210 -24.21 31.45 26.38
C GLU A 210 -25.44 32.14 26.96
N THR A 211 -26.51 32.33 26.17
CA THR A 211 -27.77 32.90 26.71
C THR A 211 -28.38 32.04 27.82
N LEU A 212 -28.28 30.71 27.73
CA LEU A 212 -28.74 29.80 28.79
C LEU A 212 -27.88 29.89 30.05
N TYR A 213 -26.56 30.08 29.93
CA TYR A 213 -25.68 30.28 31.08
C TYR A 213 -25.87 31.64 31.74
N GLU A 214 -26.18 32.69 30.97
CA GLU A 214 -26.56 33.99 31.53
C GLU A 214 -27.87 33.91 32.32
N ALA A 215 -28.86 33.19 31.78
CA ALA A 215 -30.16 32.99 32.45
C ALA A 215 -30.06 32.05 33.67
N TYR A 216 -29.15 31.08 33.65
CA TYR A 216 -28.96 30.09 34.71
C TYR A 216 -27.48 29.91 35.10
N PRO A 217 -26.89 30.86 35.86
CA PRO A 217 -25.46 30.87 36.18
C PRO A 217 -24.98 29.62 36.93
N GLU A 218 -25.85 29.02 37.74
CA GLU A 218 -25.57 27.79 38.49
C GLU A 218 -25.26 26.58 37.58
N LEU A 219 -25.77 26.62 36.34
CA LEU A 219 -25.55 25.60 35.32
C LEU A 219 -24.33 25.89 34.44
N ALA A 220 -23.61 27.00 34.63
CA ALA A 220 -22.41 27.30 33.85
C ALA A 220 -21.27 26.29 34.10
N SER A 221 -21.18 25.76 35.33
CA SER A 221 -20.23 24.70 35.69
C SER A 221 -20.65 23.35 35.13
N SER A 222 -19.76 22.72 34.35
CA SER A 222 -19.96 21.34 33.85
C SER A 222 -20.17 20.34 34.99
N TYR A 223 -19.46 20.52 36.11
CA TYR A 223 -19.59 19.66 37.28
C TYR A 223 -21.01 19.70 37.87
N THR A 224 -21.61 20.88 37.96
CA THR A 224 -22.99 21.03 38.46
C THR A 224 -24.00 20.41 37.51
N ARG A 225 -23.80 20.58 36.19
CA ARG A 225 -24.67 19.96 35.17
C ARG A 225 -24.58 18.43 35.21
N ASP A 226 -23.38 17.89 35.36
CA ASP A 226 -23.15 16.46 35.39
C ASP A 226 -23.75 15.82 36.64
N ASP A 227 -23.63 16.45 37.80
CA ASP A 227 -24.24 15.98 39.05
C ASP A 227 -25.78 15.99 38.96
N ILE A 228 -26.36 17.09 38.46
CA ILE A 228 -27.81 17.21 38.25
C ILE A 228 -28.30 16.14 37.25
N SER A 229 -27.59 15.98 36.14
CA SER A 229 -27.90 14.99 35.11
C SER A 229 -27.82 13.57 35.67
N GLN A 230 -26.79 13.26 36.45
CA GLN A 230 -26.62 11.96 37.10
C GLN A 230 -27.73 11.66 38.11
N LYS A 231 -28.13 12.67 38.90
CA LYS A 231 -29.27 12.56 39.82
C LYS A 231 -30.56 12.21 39.07
N TYR A 232 -30.91 12.97 38.03
CA TYR A 232 -32.15 12.71 37.28
C TYR A 232 -32.09 11.42 36.45
N ARG A 233 -30.91 11.04 35.94
CA ARG A 233 -30.71 9.77 35.26
C ARG A 233 -30.94 8.59 36.20
N THR A 234 -30.48 8.69 37.45
CA THR A 234 -30.71 7.66 38.46
C THR A 234 -32.21 7.52 38.76
N ILE A 235 -32.92 8.65 38.88
CA ILE A 235 -34.38 8.66 39.05
C ILE A 235 -35.07 8.02 37.84
N ASP A 236 -34.73 8.41 36.61
CA ASP A 236 -35.36 7.88 35.40
C ASP A 236 -35.12 6.38 35.24
N VAL A 237 -33.91 5.87 35.51
CA VAL A 237 -33.62 4.43 35.48
C VAL A 237 -34.52 3.68 36.47
N ASN A 238 -34.66 4.19 37.69
CA ASN A 238 -35.52 3.58 38.70
C ASN A 238 -37.01 3.63 38.30
N GLU A 239 -37.48 4.74 37.74
CA GLU A 239 -38.85 4.85 37.24
C GLU A 239 -39.13 3.98 36.01
N ARG A 240 -38.15 3.78 35.12
CA ARG A 240 -38.26 2.84 34.00
C ARG A 240 -38.41 1.40 34.49
N LYS A 241 -37.60 0.98 35.48
CA LYS A 241 -37.72 -0.35 36.10
C LYS A 241 -39.11 -0.58 36.69
N LYS A 242 -39.65 0.42 37.42
CA LYS A 242 -41.03 0.37 37.93
C LYS A 242 -42.04 0.22 36.78
N ARG A 243 -41.94 1.01 35.72
CA ARG A 243 -42.81 0.94 34.54
C ARG A 243 -42.74 -0.42 33.84
N GLU A 244 -41.55 -1.00 33.70
CA GLU A 244 -41.37 -2.33 33.09
C GLU A 244 -41.97 -3.45 33.93
N ALA A 245 -41.84 -3.38 35.26
CA ALA A 245 -42.50 -4.30 36.17
C ALA A 245 -44.02 -4.20 36.05
N ILE A 246 -44.57 -2.98 36.08
CA ILE A 246 -46.01 -2.73 35.91
C ILE A 246 -46.49 -3.27 34.55
N LYS A 247 -45.76 -3.03 33.46
CA LYS A 247 -46.10 -3.55 32.13
C LYS A 247 -46.09 -5.08 32.11
N SER A 248 -45.11 -5.70 32.77
CA SER A 248 -45.02 -7.16 32.88
C SER A 248 -46.19 -7.73 33.67
N ILE A 249 -46.57 -7.11 34.78
CA ILE A 249 -47.73 -7.48 35.60
C ILE A 249 -49.03 -7.28 34.80
N GLY A 250 -49.17 -6.16 34.08
CA GLY A 250 -50.32 -5.87 33.23
C GLY A 250 -50.53 -6.93 32.14
N SER A 251 -49.46 -7.49 31.58
CA SER A 251 -49.55 -8.59 30.60
C SER A 251 -50.10 -9.91 31.19
N MET A 252 -50.18 -10.01 32.52
CA MET A 252 -50.74 -11.17 33.22
C MET A 252 -52.23 -11.00 33.55
N ILE A 253 -52.83 -9.86 33.19
CA ILE A 253 -54.28 -9.64 33.28
C ILE A 253 -54.92 -10.16 32.00
N PHE A 254 -55.70 -11.25 32.09
CA PHE A 254 -56.40 -11.87 30.97
C PHE A 254 -57.65 -12.59 31.48
N LYS A 255 -58.49 -13.12 30.57
CA LYS A 255 -59.74 -13.82 30.95
C LYS A 255 -59.49 -14.90 32.00
N GLY A 256 -60.10 -14.74 33.18
CA GLY A 256 -59.95 -15.63 34.33
C GLY A 256 -58.84 -15.25 35.32
N SER A 257 -58.10 -14.17 35.07
CA SER A 257 -57.10 -13.60 35.99
C SER A 257 -57.31 -12.10 36.20
N THR A 258 -57.47 -11.71 37.46
CA THR A 258 -57.71 -10.31 37.85
C THR A 258 -56.64 -9.86 38.85
N LEU A 259 -56.02 -8.71 38.59
CA LEU A 259 -55.12 -8.07 39.54
C LEU A 259 -55.94 -7.37 40.63
N THR A 260 -55.85 -7.83 41.87
CA THR A 260 -56.61 -7.29 43.01
C THR A 260 -55.83 -6.24 43.80
N SER A 261 -54.50 -6.35 43.81
CA SER A 261 -53.63 -5.35 44.45
C SER A 261 -52.25 -5.33 43.82
N LEU A 262 -51.68 -4.13 43.72
CA LEU A 262 -50.31 -3.90 43.29
C LEU A 262 -49.67 -2.87 44.20
N THR A 263 -48.55 -3.23 44.82
CA THR A 263 -47.70 -2.32 45.59
C THR A 263 -46.32 -2.31 44.96
N VAL A 264 -45.82 -1.12 44.64
CA VAL A 264 -44.48 -0.91 44.06
C VAL A 264 -43.72 0.05 44.96
N ASN A 265 -42.50 -0.32 45.35
CA ASN A 265 -41.60 0.53 46.12
C ASN A 265 -40.24 0.62 45.41
N GLU A 266 -39.25 1.24 46.06
CA GLU A 266 -37.91 1.41 45.46
C GLU A 266 -37.14 0.09 45.32
N LYS A 267 -37.44 -0.93 46.14
CA LYS A 267 -36.69 -2.20 46.20
C LYS A 267 -37.35 -3.31 45.38
N GLY A 268 -38.64 -3.20 45.09
CA GLY A 268 -39.40 -4.27 44.48
C GLY A 268 -40.88 -3.99 44.36
N PHE A 269 -41.63 -5.03 44.00
CA PHE A 269 -43.08 -4.97 43.91
C PHE A 269 -43.72 -6.26 44.45
N THR A 270 -44.98 -6.13 44.84
CA THR A 270 -45.87 -7.23 45.22
C THR A 270 -47.19 -7.07 44.47
N ALA A 271 -47.60 -8.13 43.76
CA ALA A 271 -48.87 -8.20 43.03
C ALA A 271 -49.70 -9.38 43.52
N LEU A 272 -51.00 -9.15 43.70
CA LEU A 272 -51.98 -10.18 44.06
C LEU A 272 -52.91 -10.42 42.88
N PHE A 273 -52.95 -11.65 42.39
CA PHE A 273 -53.84 -12.08 41.32
C PHE A 273 -54.88 -13.06 41.85
N GLU A 274 -56.15 -12.78 41.59
CA GLU A 274 -57.23 -13.75 41.72
C GLU A 274 -57.37 -14.54 40.42
N TYR A 275 -57.62 -15.85 40.53
CA TYR A 275 -57.79 -16.72 39.37
C TYR A 275 -59.06 -17.56 39.46
N SER A 276 -59.71 -17.79 38.31
CA SER A 276 -61.01 -18.47 38.25
C SER A 276 -60.93 -19.99 38.23
N ASN A 277 -59.81 -20.57 37.79
CA ASN A 277 -59.61 -22.03 37.71
C ASN A 277 -58.12 -22.41 37.75
N ASN A 278 -57.85 -23.72 37.92
CA ASN A 278 -56.49 -24.26 38.05
C ASN A 278 -55.62 -24.05 36.79
N ASP A 279 -56.23 -24.03 35.60
CA ASP A 279 -55.52 -23.76 34.34
C ASP A 279 -54.97 -22.33 34.31
N THR A 280 -55.77 -21.37 34.79
CA THR A 280 -55.37 -19.95 34.88
C THR A 280 -54.26 -19.75 35.90
N SER A 281 -54.32 -20.43 37.06
CA SER A 281 -53.24 -20.45 38.05
C SER A 281 -51.94 -20.99 37.47
N SER A 282 -52.02 -22.10 36.72
CA SER A 282 -50.85 -22.71 36.07
C SER A 282 -50.21 -21.77 35.04
N ARG A 283 -51.05 -21.10 34.22
CA ARG A 283 -50.58 -20.11 33.25
C ARG A 283 -49.92 -18.90 33.91
N LEU A 284 -50.48 -18.40 35.02
CA LEU A 284 -49.88 -17.32 35.81
C LEU A 284 -48.51 -17.72 36.38
N LYS A 285 -48.36 -18.94 36.92
CA LYS A 285 -47.07 -19.46 37.40
C LYS A 285 -46.02 -19.52 36.29
N VAL A 286 -46.40 -19.93 35.08
CA VAL A 286 -45.50 -19.95 33.91
C VAL A 286 -45.06 -18.54 33.51
N LEU A 287 -45.99 -17.57 33.45
CA LEU A 287 -45.69 -16.18 33.10
C LEU A 287 -44.79 -15.52 34.15
N ALA A 288 -45.07 -15.77 35.44
CA ALA A 288 -44.25 -15.31 36.56
C ALA A 288 -42.83 -15.88 36.49
N LYS A 289 -42.69 -17.20 36.24
CA LYS A 289 -41.37 -17.85 36.08
C LYS A 289 -40.60 -17.27 34.90
N LYS A 290 -41.25 -17.00 33.76
CA LYS A 290 -40.62 -16.36 32.59
C LYS A 290 -40.06 -14.97 32.90
N LYS A 291 -40.63 -14.29 33.89
CA LYS A 291 -40.20 -12.96 34.34
C LYS A 291 -39.38 -13.01 35.64
N ASN A 292 -38.99 -14.20 36.11
CA ASN A 292 -38.23 -14.44 37.34
C ASN A 292 -38.92 -13.89 38.61
N PHE A 293 -40.25 -13.86 38.63
CA PHE A 293 -41.01 -13.46 39.81
C PHE A 293 -41.13 -14.62 40.79
N LYS A 294 -40.98 -14.33 42.08
CA LYS A 294 -41.27 -15.28 43.14
C LYS A 294 -42.77 -15.43 43.29
N VAL A 295 -43.26 -16.67 43.37
CA VAL A 295 -44.69 -16.96 43.45
C VAL A 295 -44.97 -17.69 44.75
N SER A 296 -46.01 -17.25 45.45
CA SER A 296 -46.57 -17.94 46.61
C SER A 296 -48.09 -17.99 46.50
N GLU A 297 -48.70 -19.08 46.97
CA GLU A 297 -50.16 -19.18 47.03
C GLU A 297 -50.68 -18.44 48.26
N ALA A 298 -51.72 -17.63 48.05
CA ALA A 298 -52.46 -16.97 49.12
C ALA A 298 -53.85 -17.60 49.25
N LYS A 299 -54.58 -17.26 50.32
CA LYS A 299 -55.90 -17.84 50.60
C LYS A 299 -56.92 -17.45 49.52
N ASN A 300 -57.92 -18.30 49.28
CA ASN A 300 -59.07 -18.05 48.40
C ASN A 300 -58.71 -17.86 46.91
N SER A 301 -58.05 -18.86 46.29
CA SER A 301 -57.75 -18.82 44.84
C SER A 301 -56.99 -17.56 44.40
N THR A 302 -56.08 -17.09 45.27
CA THR A 302 -55.20 -15.96 44.98
C THR A 302 -53.74 -16.38 44.93
N LEU A 303 -52.98 -15.68 44.11
CA LEU A 303 -51.57 -15.94 43.87
C LEU A 303 -50.80 -14.63 44.06
N ARG A 304 -49.82 -14.68 44.97
CA ARG A 304 -48.94 -13.56 45.29
C ARG A 304 -47.66 -13.68 44.48
N MET A 305 -47.34 -12.62 43.74
CA MET A 305 -46.12 -12.49 42.95
C MET A 305 -45.24 -11.37 43.50
N GLU A 306 -43.95 -11.63 43.63
CA GLU A 306 -42.96 -10.67 44.10
C GLU A 306 -41.75 -10.60 43.16
N GLY A 307 -41.21 -9.40 42.99
CA GLY A 307 -40.00 -9.18 42.19
C GLY A 307 -39.18 -8.00 42.70
N THR A 308 -37.90 -7.99 42.35
CA THR A 308 -36.95 -6.90 42.67
C THR A 308 -36.81 -5.95 41.48
N LEU A 309 -36.54 -4.68 41.77
CA LEU A 309 -36.33 -3.62 40.76
C LEU A 309 -34.85 -3.24 40.64
#